data_AF-C4RGD3-F1
#
_entry.id   AF-C4RGD3-F1
#
_cell.length_a   1.000
_cell.length_b   1.000
_cell.length_c   1.000
_cell.angle_alpha   90.00
_cell.angle_beta   90.00
_cell.angle_gamma   90.00
#
_symmetry.space_group_name_H-M   'P 1'
#
loop_
_entity.id
_entity.type
_entity.pdbx_description
1 polymer ?
#
loop_
_entity_poly.entity_id
_entity_poly.type
_entity_poly.pdbx_seq_one_letter_code
_entity_poly.pdbx_strand_id
1 'polypeptide(L)'
;MLEQIAVSSAGPSARLAARILCGRLRRPPAGNVAAVARLMTGARDERVAAMAEEALALAWGSDQKVTNRVWDTLTATPGPAWRFLLAPAPDCPHKPRVRLVTAPPDGRRVLAAALKSADPELRGATADLLRATDHPILLADFESALGSTPKPLREPMDGKLEARAVLDLALTNTHLCQPAPLGGYRAGLAIVAILKRRFDLLDSYDPASLVDELVCLDDRAFPAPAAEGYRRWLRALGPGPGRERLCELVTDGYPGALAAIADSGQEPDSPDLLPAFLFCIEQWERYDALDPDGALLENYIIKEGDDAGMYLWTVAERNGRQLPAPRGFADPGF
;
A
#
# COMPACT_ATOMS: atom_id res chain seq x y z
N MET A 1 -29.44 16.46 -28.52
CA MET A 1 -29.57 17.51 -29.56
C MET A 1 -28.37 18.45 -29.62
N LEU A 2 -28.08 19.26 -28.57
CA LEU A 2 -26.94 20.21 -28.61
C LEU A 2 -25.58 19.54 -28.88
N GLU A 3 -25.35 18.37 -28.29
CA GLU A 3 -24.11 17.61 -28.50
C GLU A 3 -23.94 17.20 -29.96
N GLN A 4 -24.97 16.61 -30.57
CA GLN A 4 -24.95 16.20 -31.97
C GLN A 4 -24.72 17.39 -32.93
N ILE A 5 -25.33 18.54 -32.64
CA ILE A 5 -25.09 19.78 -33.41
C ILE A 5 -23.62 20.18 -33.31
N ALA A 6 -23.05 20.15 -32.11
CA ALA A 6 -21.68 20.58 -31.87
C ALA A 6 -20.61 19.59 -32.39
N VAL A 7 -20.90 18.28 -32.39
CA VAL A 7 -20.00 17.25 -32.95
C VAL A 7 -20.07 17.23 -34.50
N SER A 8 -21.27 17.21 -35.08
CA SER A 8 -21.46 16.89 -36.50
C SER A 8 -21.41 18.10 -37.45
N SER A 9 -21.56 19.32 -36.94
CA SER A 9 -21.60 20.55 -37.74
C SER A 9 -20.33 21.38 -37.60
N ALA A 10 -20.12 22.33 -38.51
CA ALA A 10 -19.11 23.38 -38.40
C ALA A 10 -19.77 24.76 -38.35
N GLY A 11 -19.06 25.77 -37.83
CA GLY A 11 -19.51 27.16 -37.90
C GLY A 11 -20.32 27.65 -36.68
N PRO A 12 -21.12 28.73 -36.83
CA PRO A 12 -21.71 29.44 -35.69
C PRO A 12 -22.59 28.59 -34.77
N SER A 13 -23.44 27.72 -35.33
CA SER A 13 -24.35 26.88 -34.56
C SER A 13 -23.62 25.83 -33.71
N ALA A 14 -22.59 25.19 -34.27
CA ALA A 14 -21.74 24.26 -33.53
C ALA A 14 -21.03 24.95 -32.37
N ARG A 15 -20.48 26.15 -32.61
CA ARG A 15 -19.80 26.95 -31.58
C ARG A 15 -20.74 27.41 -30.46
N LEU A 16 -21.97 27.82 -30.78
CA LEU A 16 -22.97 28.18 -29.78
C LEU A 16 -23.36 26.98 -28.91
N ALA A 17 -23.62 25.83 -29.53
CA ALA A 17 -23.96 24.61 -28.83
C ALA A 17 -22.80 24.15 -27.91
N ALA A 18 -21.56 24.19 -28.40
CA ALA A 18 -20.37 23.89 -27.62
C ALA A 18 -20.20 24.85 -26.43
N ARG A 19 -20.38 26.16 -26.64
CA ARG A 19 -20.30 27.16 -25.56
C ARG A 19 -21.32 26.90 -24.45
N ILE A 20 -22.55 26.51 -24.81
CA ILE A 20 -23.59 26.16 -23.82
C ILE A 20 -23.16 24.91 -23.03
N LEU A 21 -22.66 23.87 -23.71
CA LEU A 21 -22.22 22.63 -23.06
C LEU A 21 -21.01 22.85 -22.14
N CYS A 22 -19.98 23.55 -22.64
CA CYS A 22 -18.77 23.92 -21.89
C CYS A 22 -19.10 24.84 -20.70
N GLY A 23 -20.01 25.79 -20.87
CA GLY A 23 -20.46 26.68 -19.80
C GLY A 23 -21.18 25.96 -18.66
N ARG A 24 -21.90 24.86 -18.95
CA ARG A 24 -22.53 24.01 -17.93
C ARG A 24 -21.53 23.22 -17.11
N LEU A 25 -20.40 22.83 -17.70
CA LEU A 25 -19.32 22.14 -16.97
C LEU A 25 -18.74 23.01 -15.85
N ARG A 26 -18.74 24.33 -16.02
CA ARG A 26 -18.28 25.31 -15.01
C ARG A 26 -19.23 25.46 -13.81
N ARG A 27 -20.42 24.83 -13.80
CA ARG A 27 -21.41 24.91 -12.72
C ARG A 27 -21.67 23.51 -12.13
N PRO A 28 -20.84 23.04 -11.17
CA PRO A 28 -21.10 21.79 -10.47
C PRO A 28 -22.48 21.81 -9.78
N PRO A 29 -23.21 20.69 -9.69
CA PRO A 29 -22.85 19.33 -10.11
C PRO A 29 -23.36 18.94 -11.53
N ALA A 30 -23.96 19.86 -12.29
CA ALA A 30 -24.83 19.55 -13.44
C ALA A 30 -24.12 19.44 -14.82
N GLY A 31 -22.79 19.59 -14.86
CA GLY A 31 -22.01 19.50 -16.09
C GLY A 31 -21.93 18.08 -16.65
N ASN A 32 -22.23 17.91 -17.95
CA ASN A 32 -22.06 16.62 -18.64
C ASN A 32 -20.62 16.50 -19.18
N VAL A 33 -19.71 16.00 -18.34
CA VAL A 33 -18.29 15.77 -18.67
C VAL A 33 -18.14 14.90 -19.93
N ALA A 34 -18.98 13.87 -20.08
CA ALA A 34 -18.96 12.97 -21.23
C ALA A 34 -19.29 13.67 -22.55
N ALA A 35 -20.25 14.59 -22.55
CA ALA A 35 -20.55 15.40 -23.73
C ALA A 35 -19.36 16.29 -24.11
N VAL A 36 -18.68 16.91 -23.14
CA VAL A 36 -17.52 17.77 -23.41
C VAL A 36 -16.31 16.95 -23.90
N ALA A 37 -16.05 15.78 -23.31
CA ALA A 37 -15.00 14.88 -23.78
C ALA A 37 -15.21 14.42 -25.23
N ARG A 38 -16.46 14.11 -25.63
CA ARG A 38 -16.79 13.77 -27.02
C ARG A 38 -16.66 14.95 -27.98
N LEU A 39 -16.89 16.18 -27.52
CA LEU A 39 -16.62 17.38 -28.32
C LEU A 39 -15.11 17.57 -28.55
N MET A 40 -14.30 17.36 -27.51
CA MET A 40 -12.84 17.48 -27.61
C MET A 40 -12.26 16.54 -28.65
N THR A 41 -12.72 15.29 -28.74
CA THR A 41 -12.15 14.29 -29.66
C THR A 41 -12.87 14.15 -31.00
N GLY A 42 -14.15 14.51 -31.07
CA GLY A 42 -15.00 14.21 -32.24
C GLY A 42 -15.51 15.42 -33.02
N ALA A 43 -15.30 16.65 -32.55
CA ALA A 43 -15.81 17.83 -33.23
C ALA A 43 -15.08 18.07 -34.57
N ARG A 44 -15.84 18.34 -35.63
CA ARG A 44 -15.29 18.73 -36.94
C ARG A 44 -14.67 20.12 -36.96
N ASP A 45 -15.13 21.01 -36.07
CA ASP A 45 -14.62 22.37 -35.93
C ASP A 45 -13.55 22.40 -34.83
N GLU A 46 -12.29 22.66 -35.19
CA GLU A 46 -11.16 22.71 -34.26
C GLU A 46 -11.37 23.70 -33.11
N ARG A 47 -12.13 24.78 -33.34
CA ARG A 47 -12.45 25.75 -32.29
C ARG A 47 -13.41 25.16 -31.26
N VAL A 48 -14.30 24.25 -31.67
CA VAL A 48 -15.17 23.52 -30.75
C VAL A 48 -14.35 22.55 -29.91
N ALA A 49 -13.41 21.83 -30.50
CA ALA A 49 -12.50 20.95 -29.77
C ALA A 49 -11.66 21.74 -28.76
N ALA A 50 -11.08 22.88 -29.16
CA ALA A 50 -10.32 23.75 -28.28
C ALA A 50 -11.15 24.33 -27.12
N MET A 51 -12.40 24.75 -27.37
CA MET A 51 -13.30 25.19 -26.29
C MET A 51 -13.62 24.06 -25.30
N ALA A 52 -13.79 22.84 -25.79
CA ALA A 52 -14.05 21.68 -24.96
C ALA A 52 -12.82 21.30 -24.12
N GLU A 53 -11.62 21.34 -24.70
CA GLU A 53 -10.36 21.15 -23.98
C GLU A 53 -10.18 22.22 -22.88
N GLU A 54 -10.38 23.50 -23.18
CA GLU A 54 -10.29 24.58 -22.20
C GLU A 54 -11.28 24.38 -21.04
N ALA A 55 -12.51 23.96 -21.37
CA ALA A 55 -13.53 23.68 -20.36
C ALA A 55 -13.16 22.50 -19.46
N LEU A 56 -12.58 21.42 -20.02
CA LEU A 56 -12.06 20.30 -19.24
C LEU A 56 -10.87 20.71 -18.38
N ALA A 57 -9.96 21.55 -18.91
CA ALA A 57 -8.80 22.05 -18.18
C ALA A 57 -9.21 22.88 -16.95
N LEU A 58 -10.25 23.71 -17.08
CA LEU A 58 -10.80 24.47 -15.96
C LEU A 58 -11.54 23.58 -14.94
N ALA A 59 -12.16 22.49 -15.39
CA ALA A 59 -12.84 21.55 -14.50
C ALA A 59 -11.85 20.63 -13.76
N TRP A 60 -10.71 20.32 -14.37
CA TRP A 60 -9.67 19.49 -13.80
C TRP A 60 -9.05 20.12 -12.55
N GLY A 61 -9.02 19.39 -11.44
CA GLY A 61 -8.51 19.90 -10.16
C GLY A 61 -9.42 20.89 -9.44
N SER A 62 -10.61 21.21 -9.98
CA SER A 62 -11.57 22.10 -9.29
C SER A 62 -12.18 21.48 -8.03
N ASP A 63 -12.40 20.16 -8.07
CA ASP A 63 -12.92 19.33 -6.98
C ASP A 63 -12.54 17.87 -7.25
N GLN A 64 -12.37 17.06 -6.20
CA GLN A 64 -11.94 15.66 -6.34
C GLN A 64 -13.00 14.81 -7.06
N LYS A 65 -14.30 15.01 -6.79
CA LYS A 65 -15.37 14.26 -7.48
C LYS A 65 -15.43 14.64 -8.95
N VAL A 66 -15.22 15.92 -9.28
CA VAL A 66 -15.14 16.37 -10.68
C VAL A 66 -13.91 15.77 -11.37
N THR A 67 -12.74 15.77 -10.72
CA THR A 67 -11.50 15.17 -11.23
C THR A 67 -11.67 13.68 -11.53
N ASN A 68 -12.24 12.91 -10.59
CA ASN A 68 -12.55 11.49 -10.80
C ASN A 68 -13.52 11.27 -11.96
N ARG A 69 -14.57 12.10 -12.10
CA ARG A 69 -15.50 12.01 -13.23
C ARG A 69 -14.84 12.32 -14.57
N VAL A 70 -13.95 13.32 -14.62
CA VAL A 70 -13.15 13.65 -15.82
C VAL A 70 -12.24 12.49 -16.17
N TRP A 71 -11.53 11.92 -15.19
CA TRP A 71 -10.72 10.72 -15.39
C TRP A 71 -11.55 9.57 -15.98
N ASP A 72 -12.60 9.14 -15.27
CA ASP A 72 -13.42 7.99 -15.67
C ASP A 72 -13.98 8.18 -17.09
N THR A 73 -14.41 9.40 -17.42
CA THR A 73 -14.91 9.75 -18.76
C THR A 73 -13.82 9.64 -19.82
N LEU A 74 -12.65 10.23 -19.59
CA LEU A 74 -11.58 10.29 -20.59
C LEU A 74 -10.96 8.90 -20.82
N THR A 75 -10.85 8.07 -19.78
CA THR A 75 -10.32 6.71 -19.90
C THR A 75 -11.34 5.72 -20.47
N ALA A 76 -12.64 5.97 -20.32
CA ALA A 76 -13.69 5.17 -20.94
C ALA A 76 -13.96 5.53 -22.40
N THR A 77 -13.52 6.72 -22.85
CA THR A 77 -13.70 7.16 -24.24
C THR A 77 -12.57 6.57 -25.10
N PRO A 78 -12.88 5.72 -26.11
CA PRO A 78 -11.84 5.15 -26.96
C PRO A 78 -11.04 6.22 -27.71
N GLY A 79 -9.73 5.98 -27.86
CA GLY A 79 -8.85 6.85 -28.64
C GLY A 79 -8.13 7.92 -27.79
N PRO A 80 -7.69 9.03 -28.39
CA PRO A 80 -6.70 9.93 -27.80
C PRO A 80 -7.26 10.85 -26.71
N ALA A 81 -8.48 10.63 -26.21
CA ALA A 81 -9.11 11.48 -25.20
C ALA A 81 -8.23 11.61 -23.94
N TRP A 82 -7.62 10.51 -23.50
CA TRP A 82 -6.72 10.50 -22.36
C TRP A 82 -5.41 11.27 -22.60
N ARG A 83 -5.04 11.62 -23.85
CA ARG A 83 -3.87 12.48 -24.12
C ARG A 83 -4.04 13.88 -23.52
N PHE A 84 -5.27 14.32 -23.30
CA PHE A 84 -5.57 15.51 -22.49
C PHE A 84 -4.92 15.43 -21.10
N LEU A 85 -4.91 14.25 -20.47
CA LEU A 85 -4.32 14.05 -19.14
C LEU A 85 -2.80 14.10 -19.17
N LEU A 86 -2.18 13.80 -20.31
CA LEU A 86 -0.71 13.81 -20.46
C LEU A 86 -0.18 15.10 -21.09
N ALA A 87 -1.04 16.07 -21.38
CA ALA A 87 -0.63 17.36 -21.88
C ALA A 87 0.34 18.05 -20.89
N PRO A 88 1.36 18.79 -21.37
CA PRO A 88 2.31 19.49 -20.51
C PRO A 88 1.62 20.44 -19.53
N ALA A 89 2.10 20.45 -18.29
CA ALA A 89 1.68 21.36 -17.23
C ALA A 89 2.94 21.99 -16.59
N PRO A 90 3.47 23.08 -17.16
CA PRO A 90 4.77 23.63 -16.77
C PRO A 90 4.84 24.08 -15.31
N ASP A 91 3.70 24.50 -14.75
CA ASP A 91 3.57 24.98 -13.37
C ASP A 91 3.43 23.84 -12.35
N CYS A 92 3.39 22.58 -12.81
CA CYS A 92 3.35 21.43 -11.92
C CYS A 92 4.69 21.31 -11.16
N PRO A 93 4.68 21.31 -9.81
CA PRO A 93 5.91 21.16 -9.02
C PRO A 93 6.46 19.73 -9.08
N HIS A 94 5.62 18.77 -9.47
CA HIS A 94 5.92 17.34 -9.50
C HIS A 94 6.31 16.87 -10.91
N LYS A 95 7.05 15.76 -10.95
CA LYS A 95 7.37 15.05 -12.19
C LYS A 95 6.43 13.87 -12.39
N PRO A 96 6.20 13.43 -13.65
CA PRO A 96 6.38 14.23 -14.85
C PRO A 96 5.43 15.45 -14.86
N ARG A 97 5.84 16.55 -15.49
CA ARG A 97 5.07 17.82 -15.53
C ARG A 97 3.93 17.75 -16.53
N VAL A 98 2.93 16.95 -16.21
CA VAL A 98 1.73 16.73 -17.03
C VAL A 98 0.47 16.99 -16.23
N ARG A 99 -0.62 17.28 -16.93
CA ARG A 99 -1.91 17.64 -16.33
C ARG A 99 -2.43 16.62 -15.32
N LEU A 100 -2.26 15.32 -15.56
CA LEU A 100 -2.68 14.27 -14.62
C LEU A 100 -2.07 14.47 -13.23
N VAL A 101 -0.82 14.92 -13.18
CA VAL A 101 -0.05 15.08 -11.95
C VAL A 101 -0.43 16.35 -11.19
N THR A 102 -1.08 17.34 -11.82
CA THR A 102 -1.53 18.55 -11.11
C THR A 102 -2.72 18.30 -10.19
N ALA A 103 -3.51 17.25 -10.46
CA ALA A 103 -4.66 16.87 -9.66
C ALA A 103 -4.97 15.39 -9.91
N PRO A 104 -4.17 14.45 -9.35
CA PRO A 104 -4.38 13.04 -9.61
C PRO A 104 -5.74 12.57 -9.08
N PRO A 105 -6.43 11.67 -9.81
CA PRO A 105 -7.63 11.05 -9.30
C PRO A 105 -7.29 10.14 -8.11
N ASP A 106 -8.23 9.98 -7.20
CA ASP A 106 -8.04 9.15 -5.99
C ASP A 106 -8.33 7.67 -6.26
N GLY A 107 -8.23 6.86 -5.22
CA GLY A 107 -8.76 5.50 -5.20
C GLY A 107 -7.99 4.52 -6.10
N ARG A 108 -6.67 4.72 -6.26
CA ARG A 108 -5.79 3.85 -7.07
C ARG A 108 -6.18 3.80 -8.55
N ARG A 109 -6.92 4.79 -9.05
CA ARG A 109 -7.40 4.81 -10.45
C ARG A 109 -6.27 4.79 -11.47
N VAL A 110 -5.22 5.58 -11.24
CA VAL A 110 -4.06 5.64 -12.14
C VAL A 110 -3.31 4.31 -12.14
N LEU A 111 -3.08 3.74 -10.95
CA LEU A 111 -2.47 2.42 -10.80
C LEU A 111 -3.32 1.32 -11.47
N ALA A 112 -4.64 1.34 -11.28
CA ALA A 112 -5.55 0.40 -11.92
C ALA A 112 -5.51 0.51 -13.45
N ALA A 113 -5.43 1.72 -14.02
CA ALA A 113 -5.28 1.90 -15.47
C ALA A 113 -3.94 1.36 -15.99
N ALA A 114 -2.85 1.61 -15.27
CA ALA A 114 -1.52 1.10 -15.63
C ALA A 114 -1.45 -0.43 -15.63
N LEU A 115 -2.29 -1.09 -14.83
CA LEU A 115 -2.32 -2.55 -14.72
C LEU A 115 -3.35 -3.21 -15.63
N LYS A 116 -4.55 -2.62 -15.76
CA LYS A 116 -5.76 -3.30 -16.28
C LYS A 116 -6.42 -2.61 -17.46
N SER A 117 -5.98 -1.41 -17.88
CA SER A 117 -6.64 -0.70 -18.98
C SER A 117 -6.69 -1.56 -20.24
N ALA A 118 -7.86 -1.72 -20.85
CA ALA A 118 -8.01 -2.44 -22.11
C ALA A 118 -7.29 -1.73 -23.28
N ASP A 119 -7.14 -0.40 -23.20
CA ASP A 119 -6.33 0.40 -24.13
C ASP A 119 -4.84 0.25 -23.77
N PRO A 120 -4.01 -0.37 -24.65
CA PRO A 120 -2.59 -0.58 -24.39
C PRO A 120 -1.76 0.72 -24.42
N GLU A 121 -2.16 1.74 -25.19
CA GLU A 121 -1.46 3.03 -25.18
C GLU A 121 -1.66 3.74 -23.84
N LEU A 122 -2.91 3.79 -23.35
CA LEU A 122 -3.22 4.33 -22.03
C LEU A 122 -2.51 3.55 -20.92
N ARG A 123 -2.52 2.22 -21.00
CA ARG A 123 -1.83 1.34 -20.03
C ARG A 123 -0.34 1.65 -19.98
N GLY A 124 0.32 1.71 -21.13
CA GLY A 124 1.74 2.04 -21.23
C GLY A 124 2.05 3.44 -20.69
N ALA A 125 1.28 4.44 -21.08
CA ALA A 125 1.54 5.81 -20.69
C ALA A 125 1.29 6.08 -19.19
N THR A 126 0.28 5.43 -18.59
CA THR A 126 0.07 5.49 -17.13
C THR A 126 1.13 4.72 -16.36
N ALA A 127 1.61 3.59 -16.87
CA ALA A 127 2.75 2.88 -16.30
C ALA A 127 4.03 3.74 -16.33
N ASP A 128 4.35 4.37 -17.46
CA ASP A 128 5.52 5.25 -17.59
C ASP A 128 5.44 6.47 -16.67
N LEU A 129 4.25 7.06 -16.55
CA LEU A 129 3.99 8.13 -15.58
C LEU A 129 4.26 7.66 -14.15
N LEU A 130 3.73 6.49 -13.76
CA LEU A 130 3.94 5.93 -12.43
C LEU A 130 5.38 5.50 -12.17
N ARG A 131 6.19 5.23 -13.19
CA ARG A 131 7.65 5.01 -13.04
C ARG A 131 8.42 6.31 -12.83
N ALA A 132 7.94 7.43 -13.38
CA ALA A 132 8.66 8.70 -13.34
C ALA A 132 8.14 9.67 -12.26
N THR A 133 7.02 9.35 -11.61
CA THR A 133 6.36 10.32 -10.75
C THR A 133 6.96 10.44 -9.35
N ASP A 134 7.03 11.66 -8.84
CA ASP A 134 7.34 11.98 -7.44
C ASP A 134 6.10 12.47 -6.67
N HIS A 135 4.90 12.38 -7.26
CA HIS A 135 3.69 12.94 -6.68
C HIS A 135 3.19 12.10 -5.49
N PRO A 136 3.05 12.68 -4.29
CA PRO A 136 2.81 11.92 -3.06
C PRO A 136 1.52 11.08 -3.09
N ILE A 137 0.42 11.59 -3.66
CA ILE A 137 -0.83 10.82 -3.80
C ILE A 137 -0.65 9.58 -4.68
N LEU A 138 0.04 9.70 -5.82
CA LEU A 138 0.29 8.57 -6.71
C LEU A 138 1.28 7.57 -6.09
N LEU A 139 2.25 8.05 -5.32
CA LEU A 139 3.15 7.18 -4.56
C LEU A 139 2.43 6.46 -3.41
N ALA A 140 1.45 7.11 -2.76
CA ALA A 140 0.63 6.49 -1.72
C ALA A 140 -0.30 5.37 -2.26
N ASP A 141 -0.68 5.42 -3.53
CA ASP A 141 -1.43 4.33 -4.16
C ASP A 141 -0.62 3.02 -4.20
N PHE A 142 0.71 3.09 -4.35
CA PHE A 142 1.58 1.92 -4.23
C PHE A 142 1.58 1.35 -2.81
N GLU A 143 1.69 2.22 -1.79
CA GLU A 143 1.62 1.82 -0.38
C GLU A 143 0.32 1.06 -0.10
N SER A 144 -0.82 1.64 -0.48
CA SER A 144 -2.13 0.99 -0.30
C SER A 144 -2.23 -0.35 -1.03
N ALA A 145 -1.72 -0.42 -2.27
CA ALA A 145 -1.76 -1.65 -3.07
C ALA A 145 -0.86 -2.75 -2.50
N LEU A 146 0.31 -2.41 -1.96
CA LEU A 146 1.26 -3.35 -1.37
C LEU A 146 0.82 -3.78 0.04
N GLY A 147 0.35 -2.84 0.87
CA GLY A 147 -0.09 -3.11 2.25
C GLY A 147 -1.43 -3.86 2.33
N SER A 148 -2.28 -3.76 1.30
CA SER A 148 -3.55 -4.53 1.25
C SER A 148 -3.36 -5.97 0.77
N THR A 149 -2.14 -6.43 0.49
CA THR A 149 -1.94 -7.82 0.04
C THR A 149 -2.12 -8.78 1.23
N PRO A 150 -3.15 -9.64 1.21
CA PRO A 150 -3.43 -10.49 2.37
C PRO A 150 -2.26 -11.43 2.68
N LYS A 151 -1.85 -11.47 3.95
CA LYS A 151 -1.19 -12.64 4.55
C LYS A 151 -2.21 -13.80 4.53
N PRO A 152 -1.87 -15.06 4.25
CA PRO A 152 -1.04 -15.64 3.22
C PRO A 152 -1.84 -16.04 1.95
N LEU A 153 -1.08 -16.38 0.90
CA LEU A 153 -1.50 -16.97 -0.36
C LEU A 153 -2.10 -18.38 -0.16
N ARG A 154 -3.34 -18.49 0.33
CA ARG A 154 -4.16 -19.67 0.04
C ARG A 154 -4.67 -19.58 -1.40
N GLU A 155 -4.00 -20.34 -2.26
CA GLU A 155 -4.43 -20.73 -3.62
C GLU A 155 -4.69 -19.63 -4.67
N PRO A 156 -4.62 -19.96 -5.97
CA PRO A 156 -4.59 -18.98 -7.05
C PRO A 156 -6.01 -18.58 -7.45
N MET A 157 -6.63 -17.65 -6.72
CA MET A 157 -7.80 -16.91 -7.20
C MET A 157 -7.32 -15.57 -7.76
N ASP A 158 -7.23 -15.47 -9.09
CA ASP A 158 -7.21 -14.29 -10.00
C ASP A 158 -6.53 -12.94 -9.62
N GLY A 159 -5.88 -12.80 -8.45
CA GLY A 159 -5.32 -11.54 -7.94
C GLY A 159 -3.79 -11.50 -7.78
N LYS A 160 -3.08 -12.63 -7.90
CA LYS A 160 -1.60 -12.67 -7.69
C LYS A 160 -0.81 -11.86 -8.73
N LEU A 161 -1.30 -11.80 -9.97
CA LEU A 161 -0.63 -11.07 -11.06
C LEU A 161 -0.54 -9.56 -10.79
N GLU A 162 -1.50 -9.02 -10.05
CA GLU A 162 -1.55 -7.59 -9.73
C GLU A 162 -0.47 -7.20 -8.74
N ALA A 163 -0.27 -7.98 -7.67
CA ALA A 163 0.76 -7.70 -6.67
C ALA A 163 2.16 -7.68 -7.30
N ARG A 164 2.47 -8.62 -8.20
CA ARG A 164 3.75 -8.65 -8.90
C ARG A 164 3.93 -7.46 -9.84
N ALA A 165 2.91 -7.13 -10.61
CA ALA A 165 2.97 -5.99 -11.53
C ALA A 165 3.06 -4.63 -10.79
N VAL A 166 2.36 -4.48 -9.66
CA VAL A 166 2.51 -3.33 -8.74
C VAL A 166 3.95 -3.24 -8.25
N LEU A 167 4.52 -4.37 -7.81
CA LEU A 167 5.90 -4.41 -7.33
C LEU A 167 6.90 -4.05 -8.43
N ASP A 168 6.75 -4.58 -9.64
CA ASP A 168 7.65 -4.28 -10.76
C ASP A 168 7.59 -2.79 -11.15
N LEU A 169 6.39 -2.17 -11.13
CA LEU A 169 6.25 -0.72 -11.28
C LEU A 169 6.92 0.05 -10.13
N ALA A 170 6.74 -0.39 -8.88
CA ALA A 170 7.33 0.27 -7.73
C ALA A 170 8.88 0.22 -7.72
N LEU A 171 9.43 -0.93 -8.13
CA LEU A 171 10.88 -1.13 -8.24
C LEU A 171 11.51 -0.27 -9.34
N THR A 172 10.76 0.05 -10.38
CA THR A 172 11.23 0.89 -11.49
C THR A 172 11.06 2.40 -11.23
N ASN A 173 10.25 2.79 -10.23
CA ASN A 173 10.11 4.20 -9.85
C ASN A 173 11.31 4.70 -9.04
N THR A 174 12.03 5.72 -9.51
CA THR A 174 13.23 6.26 -8.84
C THR A 174 12.95 7.16 -7.64
N HIS A 175 11.71 7.64 -7.50
CA HIS A 175 11.24 8.51 -6.43
C HIS A 175 10.60 7.73 -5.27
N LEU A 176 10.23 6.46 -5.46
CA LEU A 176 9.86 5.56 -4.37
C LEU A 176 11.10 5.20 -3.54
N CYS A 177 10.89 5.02 -2.23
CA CYS A 177 11.94 4.88 -1.22
C CYS A 177 12.60 6.23 -0.87
N GLN A 178 11.77 7.24 -0.58
CA GLN A 178 12.15 8.37 0.27
C GLN A 178 11.89 8.00 1.74
N PRO A 179 12.52 8.69 2.71
CA PRO A 179 12.16 8.52 4.12
C PRO A 179 10.64 8.62 4.28
N ALA A 180 10.06 7.68 5.03
CA ALA A 180 8.61 7.66 5.21
C ALA A 180 8.16 8.99 5.84
N PRO A 181 7.11 9.64 5.30
CA PRO A 181 6.49 10.77 5.99
C PRO A 181 6.02 10.27 7.35
N LEU A 182 6.49 10.92 8.42
CA LEU A 182 6.12 10.60 9.80
C LEU A 182 4.60 10.41 9.91
N GLY A 183 4.14 9.19 10.21
CA GLY A 183 2.71 8.84 10.27
C GLY A 183 2.43 7.37 9.94
N GLY A 184 1.47 6.77 10.66
CA GLY A 184 1.31 5.32 10.81
C GLY A 184 1.08 4.48 9.56
N TYR A 185 1.42 3.19 9.70
CA TYR A 185 1.10 2.05 8.84
C TYR A 185 1.54 2.16 7.37
N ARG A 186 2.84 2.41 7.14
CA ARG A 186 3.43 2.44 5.78
C ARG A 186 4.44 1.31 5.52
N ALA A 187 4.10 0.08 5.88
CA ALA A 187 5.05 -1.05 5.73
C ALA A 187 5.18 -1.55 4.27
N GLY A 188 4.21 -1.27 3.39
CA GLY A 188 4.22 -1.71 2.00
C GLY A 188 5.39 -1.16 1.20
N LEU A 189 5.75 0.11 1.40
CA LEU A 189 6.94 0.70 0.77
C LEU A 189 8.27 0.25 1.37
N ALA A 190 8.28 -0.27 2.61
CA ALA A 190 9.49 -0.84 3.19
C ALA A 190 9.95 -2.09 2.43
N ILE A 191 9.02 -2.90 1.91
CA ILE A 191 9.32 -4.03 1.01
C ILE A 191 10.07 -3.54 -0.24
N VAL A 192 9.61 -2.43 -0.82
CA VAL A 192 10.27 -1.82 -2.00
C VAL A 192 11.67 -1.33 -1.63
N ALA A 193 11.85 -0.71 -0.46
CA ALA A 193 13.15 -0.26 0.02
C ALA A 193 14.13 -1.44 0.20
N ILE A 194 13.67 -2.54 0.79
CA ILE A 194 14.46 -3.78 0.97
C ILE A 194 14.90 -4.35 -0.37
N LEU A 195 13.97 -4.46 -1.33
CA LEU A 195 14.26 -5.00 -2.66
C LEU A 195 15.21 -4.08 -3.45
N LYS A 196 15.16 -2.77 -3.22
CA LYS A 196 16.13 -1.80 -3.73
C LYS A 196 17.43 -1.71 -2.91
N ARG A 197 17.58 -2.53 -1.86
CA ARG A 197 18.73 -2.53 -0.93
C ARG A 197 18.96 -1.18 -0.23
N ARG A 198 17.89 -0.41 -0.03
CA ARG A 198 17.86 0.86 0.70
C ARG A 198 17.51 0.62 2.17
N PHE A 199 18.32 -0.20 2.84
CA PHE A 199 18.12 -0.55 4.26
C PHE A 199 18.28 0.66 5.18
N ASP A 200 19.00 1.69 4.73
CA ASP A 200 19.14 2.99 5.39
C ASP A 200 17.81 3.70 5.66
N LEU A 201 16.74 3.30 4.94
CA LEU A 201 15.42 3.90 5.09
C LEU A 201 14.54 3.19 6.11
N LEU A 202 14.90 1.98 6.56
CA LEU A 202 14.04 1.19 7.45
C LEU A 202 13.79 1.89 8.79
N ASP A 203 14.77 2.65 9.27
CA ASP A 203 14.65 3.42 10.52
C ASP A 203 13.71 4.63 10.40
N SER A 204 13.23 4.97 9.19
CA SER A 204 12.23 6.01 8.99
C SER A 204 10.79 5.53 9.15
N TYR A 205 10.57 4.21 9.21
CA TYR A 205 9.26 3.61 9.37
C TYR A 205 8.91 3.41 10.85
N ASP A 206 7.63 3.17 11.14
CA ASP A 206 7.23 2.70 12.47
C ASP A 206 7.85 1.32 12.73
N PRO A 207 8.73 1.18 13.73
CA PRO A 207 9.54 -0.02 13.89
C PRO A 207 8.71 -1.25 14.28
N ALA A 208 7.65 -1.09 15.08
CA ALA A 208 6.76 -2.18 15.46
C ALA A 208 5.98 -2.71 14.25
N SER A 209 5.32 -1.83 13.50
CA SER A 209 4.60 -2.19 12.27
C SER A 209 5.51 -2.82 11.21
N LEU A 210 6.76 -2.32 11.11
CA LEU A 210 7.73 -2.88 10.17
C LEU A 210 8.16 -4.29 10.58
N VAL A 211 8.45 -4.53 11.86
CA VAL A 211 8.79 -5.87 12.37
C VAL A 211 7.66 -6.87 12.10
N ASP A 212 6.41 -6.49 12.35
CA ASP A 212 5.22 -7.30 12.04
C ASP A 212 5.14 -7.71 10.57
N GLU A 213 5.45 -6.79 9.68
CA GLU A 213 5.43 -7.08 8.25
C GLU A 213 6.61 -8.00 7.90
N LEU A 214 7.84 -7.65 8.30
CA LEU A 214 9.05 -8.40 7.94
C LEU A 214 9.07 -9.83 8.45
N VAL A 215 8.63 -10.08 9.69
CA VAL A 215 8.59 -11.43 10.26
C VAL A 215 7.57 -12.30 9.53
N CYS A 216 6.39 -11.74 9.20
CA CYS A 216 5.38 -12.45 8.42
C CYS A 216 5.73 -12.59 6.93
N LEU A 217 6.80 -11.91 6.47
CA LEU A 217 7.29 -11.99 5.10
C LEU A 217 8.30 -13.11 4.87
N ASP A 218 8.83 -13.77 5.92
CA ASP A 218 9.89 -14.79 5.79
C ASP A 218 9.44 -16.01 4.94
N ASP A 219 8.13 -16.25 4.83
CA ASP A 219 7.53 -17.24 3.92
C ASP A 219 7.50 -16.82 2.44
N ARG A 220 7.86 -15.57 2.11
CA ARG A 220 7.90 -15.05 0.74
C ARG A 220 9.32 -15.18 0.18
N ALA A 221 9.43 -15.68 -1.05
CA ALA A 221 10.69 -15.82 -1.76
C ALA A 221 11.31 -14.45 -2.14
N PHE A 222 11.93 -13.77 -1.17
CA PHE A 222 12.82 -12.64 -1.43
C PHE A 222 14.10 -13.13 -2.09
N PRO A 223 14.70 -12.34 -3.00
CA PRO A 223 16.08 -12.59 -3.42
C PRO A 223 17.00 -12.66 -2.21
N ALA A 224 17.92 -13.63 -2.17
CA ALA A 224 18.78 -13.87 -1.00
C ALA A 224 19.48 -12.61 -0.45
N PRO A 225 20.01 -11.67 -1.27
CA PRO A 225 20.60 -10.43 -0.75
C PRO A 225 19.60 -9.51 -0.02
N ALA A 226 18.33 -9.49 -0.46
CA ALA A 226 17.28 -8.71 0.19
C ALA A 226 16.86 -9.38 1.51
N ALA A 227 16.75 -10.71 1.50
CA ALA A 227 16.44 -11.50 2.69
C ALA A 227 17.47 -11.31 3.80
N GLU A 228 18.76 -11.47 3.46
CA GLU A 228 19.85 -11.26 4.41
C GLU A 228 19.89 -9.83 4.95
N GLY A 229 19.61 -8.83 4.10
CA GLY A 229 19.64 -7.43 4.52
C GLY A 229 18.57 -7.09 5.57
N TYR A 230 17.33 -7.54 5.39
CA TYR A 230 16.29 -7.29 6.39
C TYR A 230 16.49 -8.15 7.66
N ARG A 231 16.97 -9.40 7.54
CA ARG A 231 17.32 -10.22 8.71
C ARG A 231 18.43 -9.60 9.54
N ARG A 232 19.43 -8.98 8.89
CA ARG A 232 20.44 -8.18 9.58
C ARG A 232 19.82 -7.00 10.31
N TRP A 233 18.86 -6.31 9.71
CA TRP A 233 18.15 -5.20 10.36
C TRP A 233 17.39 -5.68 11.60
N LEU A 234 16.64 -6.79 11.53
CA LEU A 234 15.96 -7.39 12.68
C LEU A 234 16.92 -7.74 13.83
N ARG A 235 18.09 -8.30 13.51
CA ARG A 235 19.13 -8.63 14.51
C ARG A 235 19.80 -7.41 15.14
N ALA A 236 19.74 -6.25 14.47
CA ALA A 236 20.39 -5.02 14.89
C ALA A 236 19.42 -4.01 15.53
N LEU A 237 18.18 -4.41 15.81
CA LEU A 237 17.21 -3.56 16.49
C LEU A 237 17.76 -3.13 17.86
N GLY A 238 17.75 -1.82 18.10
CA GLY A 238 18.03 -1.27 19.42
C GLY A 238 16.82 -1.39 20.37
N PRO A 239 17.00 -0.99 21.64
CA PRO A 239 15.90 -0.84 22.58
C PRO A 239 14.75 0.00 22.03
N GLY A 240 13.52 -0.43 22.26
CA GLY A 240 12.31 0.29 21.86
C GLY A 240 11.25 -0.57 21.16
N PRO A 241 10.23 0.06 20.55
CA PRO A 241 9.01 -0.63 20.11
C PRO A 241 9.23 -1.75 19.09
N GLY A 242 10.25 -1.63 18.22
CA GLY A 242 10.57 -2.69 17.26
C GLY A 242 11.06 -3.97 17.93
N ARG A 243 11.93 -3.84 18.94
CA ARG A 243 12.44 -4.99 19.70
C ARG A 243 11.33 -5.63 20.54
N GLU A 244 10.50 -4.82 21.22
CA GLU A 244 9.35 -5.35 21.96
C GLU A 244 8.45 -6.15 21.04
N ARG A 245 8.11 -5.59 19.87
CA ARG A 245 7.27 -6.31 18.90
C ARG A 245 7.91 -7.58 18.37
N LEU A 246 9.23 -7.59 18.15
CA LEU A 246 9.95 -8.80 17.73
C LEU A 246 9.85 -9.90 18.81
N CYS A 247 9.92 -9.52 20.08
CA CYS A 247 9.81 -10.46 21.21
C CYS A 247 8.37 -10.98 21.39
N GLU A 248 7.36 -10.13 21.18
CA GLU A 248 5.94 -10.56 21.15
C GLU A 248 5.70 -11.59 20.04
N LEU A 249 6.28 -11.39 18.85
CA LEU A 249 6.15 -12.36 17.75
C LEU A 249 6.87 -13.68 18.04
N VAL A 250 7.87 -13.70 18.92
CA VAL A 250 8.44 -14.95 19.43
C VAL A 250 7.45 -15.68 20.33
N THR A 251 6.74 -14.96 21.19
CA THR A 251 5.69 -15.56 22.04
C THR A 251 4.49 -16.05 21.24
N ASP A 252 4.23 -15.45 20.08
CA ASP A 252 3.22 -15.92 19.11
C ASP A 252 3.72 -17.09 18.24
N GLY A 253 5.00 -17.47 18.36
CA GLY A 253 5.58 -18.63 17.68
C GLY A 253 6.00 -18.42 16.24
N TYR A 254 6.22 -17.18 15.79
CA TYR A 254 6.68 -16.91 14.44
C TYR A 254 8.13 -17.38 14.21
N PRO A 255 8.40 -18.30 13.26
CA PRO A 255 9.74 -18.84 13.04
C PRO A 255 10.79 -17.80 12.68
N GLY A 256 10.43 -16.79 11.89
CA GLY A 256 11.34 -15.72 11.51
C GLY A 256 11.77 -14.85 12.69
N ALA A 257 10.87 -14.63 13.66
CA ALA A 257 11.19 -13.92 14.90
C ALA A 257 12.12 -14.75 15.79
N LEU A 258 11.83 -16.04 15.95
CA LEU A 258 12.66 -16.98 16.71
C LEU A 258 14.09 -17.03 16.16
N ALA A 259 14.26 -17.14 14.84
CA ALA A 259 15.57 -17.14 14.21
C ALA A 259 16.32 -15.82 14.44
N ALA A 260 15.64 -14.68 14.31
CA ALA A 260 16.26 -13.37 14.56
C ALA A 260 16.71 -13.19 16.02
N ILE A 261 15.92 -13.65 16.98
CA ILE A 261 16.26 -13.62 18.42
C ILE A 261 17.40 -14.59 18.73
N ALA A 262 17.35 -15.82 18.23
CA ALA A 262 18.41 -16.81 18.45
C ALA A 262 19.79 -16.29 17.98
N ASP A 263 19.83 -15.57 16.86
CA ASP A 263 21.06 -14.99 16.34
C ASP A 263 21.53 -13.72 17.08
N SER A 264 20.62 -12.94 17.66
CA SER A 264 20.92 -11.62 18.21
C SER A 264 21.03 -11.58 19.73
N GLY A 265 20.40 -12.53 20.44
CA GLY A 265 20.31 -12.52 21.89
C GLY A 265 19.51 -11.35 22.45
N GLN A 266 18.66 -10.71 21.63
CA GLN A 266 17.78 -9.64 22.10
C GLN A 266 16.73 -10.18 23.07
N GLU A 267 16.30 -9.33 24.01
CA GLU A 267 15.29 -9.62 25.03
C GLU A 267 14.31 -8.46 25.13
N PRO A 268 13.06 -8.72 25.56
CA PRO A 268 12.10 -7.65 25.83
C PRO A 268 12.52 -6.83 27.05
N ASP A 269 12.27 -5.52 27.00
CA ASP A 269 12.33 -4.64 28.16
C ASP A 269 11.10 -4.83 29.06
N SER A 270 9.99 -5.28 28.49
CA SER A 270 8.75 -5.52 29.23
C SER A 270 8.91 -6.70 30.21
N PRO A 271 8.83 -6.45 31.53
CA PRO A 271 8.94 -7.52 32.53
C PRO A 271 7.75 -8.49 32.47
N ASP A 272 6.60 -8.05 32.00
CA ASP A 272 5.40 -8.89 31.81
C ASP A 272 5.59 -9.92 30.69
N LEU A 273 6.38 -9.59 29.67
CA LEU A 273 6.63 -10.43 28.49
C LEU A 273 7.77 -11.42 28.72
N LEU A 274 8.73 -11.07 29.59
CA LEU A 274 9.95 -11.84 29.82
C LEU A 274 9.73 -13.32 30.19
N PRO A 275 8.77 -13.70 31.07
CA PRO A 275 8.53 -15.11 31.40
C PRO A 275 8.10 -15.94 30.18
N ALA A 276 7.12 -15.47 29.42
CA ALA A 276 6.64 -16.13 28.21
C ALA A 276 7.73 -16.18 27.13
N PHE A 277 8.48 -15.10 26.98
CA PHE A 277 9.61 -15.04 26.06
C PHE A 277 10.68 -16.09 26.38
N LEU A 278 11.19 -16.12 27.61
CA LEU A 278 12.21 -17.10 28.05
C LEU A 278 11.73 -18.53 27.90
N PHE A 279 10.44 -18.78 28.17
CA PHE A 279 9.81 -20.07 27.97
C PHE A 279 9.82 -20.48 26.48
N CYS A 280 9.41 -19.59 25.58
CA CYS A 280 9.37 -19.85 24.13
C CYS A 280 10.74 -20.08 23.51
N ILE A 281 11.79 -19.39 23.98
CA ILE A 281 13.18 -19.58 23.53
C ILE A 281 13.96 -20.63 24.33
N GLU A 282 13.26 -21.40 25.18
CA GLU A 282 13.78 -22.55 25.92
C GLU A 282 14.96 -22.23 26.85
N GLN A 283 15.01 -21.00 27.38
CA GLN A 283 16.01 -20.59 28.37
C GLN A 283 15.61 -21.04 29.77
N TRP A 284 15.51 -22.36 29.95
CA TRP A 284 14.89 -23.00 31.12
C TRP A 284 15.46 -22.57 32.46
N GLU A 285 16.78 -22.52 32.61
CA GLU A 285 17.41 -22.13 33.88
C GLU A 285 17.03 -20.69 34.28
N ARG A 286 16.92 -19.79 33.30
CA ARG A 286 16.52 -18.41 33.54
C ARG A 286 15.03 -18.28 33.80
N TYR A 287 14.22 -19.04 33.08
CA TYR A 287 12.78 -19.12 33.31
C TYR A 287 12.48 -19.65 34.72
N ASP A 288 13.06 -20.80 35.11
CA ASP A 288 12.84 -21.44 36.41
C ASP A 288 13.31 -20.55 37.58
N ALA A 289 14.35 -19.74 37.38
CA ALA A 289 14.80 -18.76 38.36
C ALA A 289 13.89 -17.51 38.44
N LEU A 290 13.27 -17.13 37.33
CA LEU A 290 12.38 -15.97 37.24
C LEU A 290 10.96 -16.27 37.74
N ASP A 291 10.42 -17.43 37.38
CA ASP A 291 9.03 -17.84 37.61
C ASP A 291 8.95 -19.28 38.16
N PRO A 292 9.49 -19.53 39.37
CA PRO A 292 9.62 -20.89 39.92
C PRO A 292 8.29 -21.59 40.18
N ASP A 293 7.20 -20.84 40.35
CA ASP A 293 5.84 -21.36 40.56
C ASP A 293 4.93 -21.20 39.33
N GLY A 294 5.44 -20.64 38.23
CA GLY A 294 4.71 -20.45 36.98
C GLY A 294 3.63 -19.35 37.02
N ALA A 295 3.55 -18.57 38.11
CA ALA A 295 2.48 -17.59 38.30
C ALA A 295 2.58 -16.42 37.30
N LEU A 296 3.80 -16.03 36.90
CA LEU A 296 3.98 -14.95 35.93
C LEU A 296 3.54 -15.39 34.52
N LEU A 297 3.89 -16.60 34.11
CA LEU A 297 3.46 -17.18 32.84
C LEU A 297 1.93 -17.39 32.81
N GLU A 298 1.33 -17.82 33.92
CA GLU A 298 -0.12 -17.94 34.06
C GLU A 298 -0.82 -16.58 33.86
N ASN A 299 -0.32 -15.52 34.50
CA ASN A 299 -0.86 -14.17 34.36
C ASN A 299 -0.74 -13.64 32.93
N TYR A 300 0.38 -13.94 32.24
CA TYR A 300 0.55 -13.61 30.83
C TYR A 300 -0.54 -14.25 29.97
N ILE A 301 -0.78 -15.56 30.14
CA ILE A 301 -1.81 -16.30 29.39
C ILE A 301 -3.20 -15.71 29.63
N ILE A 302 -3.53 -15.38 30.88
CA ILE A 302 -4.82 -14.75 31.23
C ILE A 302 -4.99 -13.38 30.56
N LYS A 303 -3.91 -12.61 30.45
CA LYS A 303 -3.92 -11.25 29.89
C LYS A 303 -4.05 -11.27 28.37
N GLU A 304 -3.29 -12.12 27.69
CA GLU A 304 -3.22 -12.16 26.21
C GLU A 304 -4.32 -13.05 25.59
N GLY A 305 -4.89 -13.98 26.36
CA GLY A 305 -6.02 -14.83 25.94
C GLY A 305 -5.60 -16.15 25.29
N ASP A 306 -6.59 -16.87 24.75
CA ASP A 306 -6.47 -18.28 24.33
C ASP A 306 -5.42 -18.51 23.22
N ASP A 307 -5.23 -17.55 22.31
CA ASP A 307 -4.30 -17.69 21.17
C ASP A 307 -2.83 -17.77 21.63
N ALA A 308 -2.44 -16.97 22.64
CA ALA A 308 -1.10 -17.01 23.23
C ALA A 308 -0.83 -18.35 23.96
N GLY A 309 -1.86 -18.95 24.54
CA GLY A 309 -1.77 -20.24 25.22
C GLY A 309 -1.40 -21.40 24.29
N MET A 310 -1.84 -21.38 23.03
CA MET A 310 -1.64 -22.48 22.09
C MET A 310 -0.17 -22.71 21.70
N TYR A 311 0.58 -21.64 21.43
CA TYR A 311 2.01 -21.79 21.11
C TYR A 311 2.82 -22.21 22.33
N LEU A 312 2.56 -21.59 23.49
CA LEU A 312 3.18 -21.98 24.76
C LEU A 312 2.94 -23.46 25.08
N TRP A 313 1.74 -23.98 24.77
CA TRP A 313 1.42 -25.40 24.95
C TRP A 313 2.26 -26.30 24.06
N THR A 314 2.43 -25.90 22.80
CA THR A 314 3.29 -26.61 21.85
C THR A 314 4.74 -26.66 22.33
N VAL A 315 5.25 -25.56 22.91
CA VAL A 315 6.61 -25.49 23.49
C VAL A 315 6.72 -26.35 24.75
N ALA A 316 5.68 -26.38 25.59
CA ALA A 316 5.68 -27.18 26.81
C ALA A 316 5.66 -28.69 26.50
N GLU A 317 4.76 -29.12 25.63
CA GLU A 317 4.60 -30.52 25.23
C GLU A 317 5.88 -31.08 24.61
N ARG A 318 6.50 -30.35 23.67
CA ARG A 318 7.73 -30.81 23.00
C ARG A 318 8.93 -30.99 23.95
N ASN A 319 8.90 -30.31 25.10
CA ASN A 319 9.97 -30.32 26.10
C ASN A 319 9.60 -31.09 27.38
N GLY A 320 8.43 -31.74 27.44
CA GLY A 320 7.98 -32.47 28.62
C GLY A 320 7.72 -31.57 29.84
N ARG A 321 7.41 -30.30 29.62
CA ARG A 321 7.08 -29.32 30.66
C ARG A 321 5.56 -29.27 30.86
N GLN A 322 5.12 -29.02 32.09
CA GLN A 322 3.71 -28.72 32.37
C GLN A 322 3.51 -27.21 32.24
N LEU A 323 2.46 -26.79 31.52
CA LEU A 323 1.99 -25.43 31.62
C LEU A 323 1.28 -25.22 32.96
N PRO A 324 1.38 -24.02 33.56
CA PRO A 324 0.54 -23.66 34.69
C PRO A 324 -0.93 -23.84 34.30
N ALA A 325 -1.67 -24.67 35.05
CA ALA A 325 -3.10 -24.79 34.84
C ALA A 325 -3.74 -23.43 35.12
N PRO A 326 -4.61 -22.88 34.24
CA PRO A 326 -5.27 -21.62 34.52
C PRO A 326 -6.11 -21.79 35.79
N ARG A 327 -5.82 -21.01 36.85
CA ARG A 327 -6.60 -20.96 38.09
C ARG A 327 -7.97 -20.37 37.77
N GLY A 328 -8.90 -21.22 37.33
CA GLY A 328 -10.29 -20.84 37.09
C GLY A 328 -10.96 -21.45 35.86
N PHE A 329 -10.20 -22.07 34.95
CA PHE A 329 -10.80 -22.89 33.89
C PHE A 329 -10.85 -24.33 34.37
N ALA A 330 -12.07 -24.78 34.71
CA ALA A 330 -12.34 -26.19 34.87
C ALA A 330 -11.94 -26.91 33.58
N ASP A 331 -11.10 -27.92 33.75
CA ASP A 331 -10.73 -28.97 32.80
C ASP A 331 -11.67 -29.04 31.58
N PRO A 332 -11.27 -28.57 30.38
CA PRO A 332 -12.01 -28.88 29.17
C PRO A 332 -11.68 -30.33 28.85
N GLY A 333 -12.42 -31.25 29.49
CA GLY A 333 -12.26 -32.68 29.31
C GLY A 333 -12.19 -33.03 27.83
N PHE A 334 -11.02 -33.48 27.41
CA PHE A 334 -10.80 -34.24 26.18
C PHE A 334 -11.08 -35.72 26.43
#